data_AF-A0A940ZB74-F1
#
_entry.id   AF-A0A940ZB74-F1
#
_cell.length_a   1.000
_cell.length_b   1.000
_cell.length_c   1.000
_cell.angle_alpha   90.00
_cell.angle_beta   90.00
_cell.angle_gamma   90.00
#
_symmetry.space_group_name_H-M   'P 1'
#
loop_
_entity.id
_entity.type
_entity.pdbx_description
1 polymer ?
#
loop_
_entity_poly.entity_id
_entity_poly.type
_entity_poly.pdbx_seq_one_letter_code
_entity_poly.pdbx_strand_id
1 'polypeptide(L)'
;RGILPVGEMISRGTVKFLLGENVWKDVEASSFPIFPGMTVKTEKGTALVSLTDQSHIEIGPDSVLFFEEKDQMRLSKGRLDFRISSAKSLKLCAGNFIVEGKSALQAGRSLTALSKSEEAAGSLSIRPNSAVTIQGIQGHLVVLNQERTVLAVVAPQESLTFPAAIGARIEKGKTPPVKMTQVGEEEDPLAPQGKKEAAPEKPKKTGGLSGGTWLAIGVGVVGIGGIAAMAGGGGGGGDSSPPPVCP
;
A
#
# COMPACT_ATOMS: atom_id res chain seq x y z
N ARG A 1 11.13 -30.48 6.40
CA ARG A 1 11.68 -29.89 5.15
C ARG A 1 11.87 -28.41 5.42
N GLY A 2 13.06 -27.86 5.19
CA GLY A 2 13.32 -26.44 5.43
C GLY A 2 12.52 -25.55 4.49
N ILE A 3 12.17 -24.34 4.96
CA ILE A 3 11.55 -23.30 4.12
C ILE A 3 12.66 -22.72 3.24
N LEU A 4 12.42 -22.65 1.93
CA LEU A 4 13.35 -22.05 0.98
C LEU A 4 13.10 -20.54 0.86
N PRO A 5 14.13 -19.72 0.63
CA PRO A 5 13.95 -18.30 0.40
C PRO A 5 13.20 -18.05 -0.92
N VAL A 6 12.39 -17.00 -0.95
CA VAL A 6 11.69 -16.52 -2.16
C VAL A 6 12.56 -15.60 -3.02
N GLY A 7 13.60 -15.03 -2.41
CA GLY A 7 14.55 -14.13 -3.04
C GLY A 7 15.63 -13.64 -2.09
N GLU A 8 16.47 -12.76 -2.60
CA GLU A 8 17.53 -12.08 -1.86
C GLU A 8 17.25 -10.57 -1.83
N MET A 9 17.52 -9.94 -0.70
CA MET A 9 17.34 -8.50 -0.50
C MET A 9 18.69 -7.83 -0.23
N ILE A 10 18.90 -6.66 -0.82
CA ILE A 10 20.03 -5.78 -0.55
C ILE A 10 19.48 -4.49 0.07
N SER A 11 19.91 -4.20 1.29
CA SER A 11 19.53 -2.99 2.02
C SER A 11 20.37 -1.79 1.57
N ARG A 12 19.72 -0.65 1.34
CA ARG A 12 20.36 0.65 1.06
C ARG A 12 19.81 1.71 2.01
N GLY A 13 20.37 1.79 3.21
CA GLY A 13 19.95 2.71 4.27
C GLY A 13 19.31 1.97 5.44
N THR A 14 18.33 2.58 6.10
CA THR A 14 17.67 1.95 7.26
C THR A 14 16.54 1.03 6.81
N VAL A 15 16.84 -0.28 6.77
CA VAL A 15 15.89 -1.35 6.45
C VAL A 15 15.80 -2.29 7.65
N LYS A 16 14.58 -2.66 8.03
CA LYS A 16 14.29 -3.54 9.15
C LYS A 16 13.41 -4.69 8.70
N PHE A 17 13.52 -5.83 9.37
CA PHE A 17 12.58 -6.93 9.23
C PHE A 17 11.92 -7.25 10.57
N LEU A 18 10.70 -7.77 10.51
CA LEU A 18 9.96 -8.20 11.70
C LEU A 18 10.40 -9.61 12.11
N LEU A 19 10.87 -9.74 13.35
CA LEU A 19 11.18 -11.00 13.99
C LEU A 19 10.21 -11.25 15.15
N GLY A 20 9.52 -12.39 15.12
CA GLY A 20 8.49 -12.71 16.12
C GLY A 20 7.32 -11.72 16.05
N GLU A 21 6.65 -11.50 17.17
CA GLU A 21 5.35 -10.80 17.14
C GLU A 21 5.46 -9.29 17.00
N ASN A 22 6.56 -8.63 17.40
CA ASN A 22 6.68 -7.16 17.35
C ASN A 22 8.13 -6.63 17.40
N VAL A 23 9.15 -7.47 17.17
CA VAL A 23 10.55 -7.04 17.28
C VAL A 23 11.10 -6.71 15.91
N TRP A 24 11.41 -5.45 15.66
CA TRP A 24 12.10 -5.03 14.43
C TRP A 24 13.60 -5.19 14.60
N LYS A 25 14.25 -5.85 13.64
CA LYS A 25 15.70 -5.98 13.56
C LYS A 25 16.22 -5.32 12.31
N ASP A 26 17.35 -4.63 12.43
CA ASP A 26 18.02 -4.03 11.28
C ASP A 26 18.54 -5.13 10.34
N VAL A 27 18.43 -4.86 9.04
CA VAL A 27 19.01 -5.67 7.98
C VAL A 27 20.34 -5.04 7.61
N GLU A 28 21.41 -5.84 7.68
CA GLU A 28 22.73 -5.41 7.25
C GLU A 28 22.74 -5.05 5.75
N ALA A 29 23.67 -4.20 5.31
CA ALA A 29 23.79 -3.77 3.92
C ALA A 29 24.29 -4.87 2.95
N SER A 30 24.31 -6.13 3.39
CA SER A 30 24.72 -7.32 2.65
C SER A 30 23.52 -8.03 2.02
N SER A 31 23.76 -9.14 1.32
CA SER A 31 22.69 -10.00 0.81
C SER A 31 21.95 -10.66 1.98
N PHE A 32 20.65 -10.44 2.05
CA PHE A 32 19.80 -10.95 3.10
C PHE A 32 18.68 -11.82 2.50
N PRO A 33 18.57 -13.10 2.87
CA PRO A 33 17.57 -14.00 2.31
C PRO A 33 16.16 -13.61 2.80
N ILE A 34 15.20 -13.58 1.88
CA ILE A 34 13.79 -13.31 2.18
C ILE A 34 13.00 -14.62 2.14
N PHE A 35 12.17 -14.85 3.14
CA PHE A 35 11.31 -16.01 3.28
C PHE A 35 9.83 -15.61 3.24
N PRO A 36 8.91 -16.53 2.89
CA PRO A 36 7.49 -16.31 3.09
C PRO A 36 7.18 -16.05 4.57
N GLY A 37 6.20 -15.20 4.83
CA GLY A 37 5.82 -14.72 6.17
C GLY A 37 6.71 -13.60 6.72
N MET A 38 7.68 -13.08 5.97
CA MET A 38 8.52 -11.97 6.43
C MET A 38 7.87 -10.62 6.16
N THR A 39 7.99 -9.70 7.12
CA THR A 39 7.65 -8.28 6.94
C THR A 39 8.92 -7.46 6.91
N VAL A 40 9.09 -6.65 5.87
CA VAL A 40 10.20 -5.71 5.70
C VAL A 40 9.66 -4.29 5.78
N LYS A 41 10.40 -3.43 6.48
CA LYS A 41 10.13 -2.00 6.60
C LYS A 41 11.36 -1.21 6.16
N THR A 42 11.15 -0.20 5.34
CA THR A 42 12.15 0.82 5.02
C THR A 42 11.80 2.11 5.78
N GLU A 43 12.81 2.77 6.33
CA GLU A 43 12.66 4.10 6.96
C GLU A 43 13.34 5.13 6.06
N LYS A 44 14.61 5.44 6.34
CA LYS A 44 15.46 6.33 5.54
C LYS A 44 16.33 5.52 4.58
N GLY A 45 15.73 4.92 3.56
CA GLY A 45 16.46 4.09 2.60
C GLY A 45 15.56 3.38 1.60
N THR A 46 16.17 2.54 0.77
CA THR A 46 15.49 1.63 -0.14
C THR A 46 15.96 0.20 0.10
N ALA A 47 15.17 -0.77 -0.35
CA ALA A 47 15.57 -2.17 -0.38
C ALA A 47 15.35 -2.74 -1.77
N LEU A 48 16.37 -3.35 -2.35
CA LEU A 48 16.27 -4.03 -3.64
C LEU A 48 16.12 -5.53 -3.41
N VAL A 49 15.03 -6.10 -3.88
CA VAL A 49 14.71 -7.52 -3.75
C VAL A 49 14.79 -8.16 -5.13
N SER A 50 15.61 -9.20 -5.26
CA SER A 50 15.70 -10.05 -6.44
C SER A 50 15.06 -11.40 -6.12
N LEU A 51 13.96 -11.70 -6.78
CA LEU A 51 13.22 -12.93 -6.58
C LEU A 51 13.81 -14.09 -7.38
N THR A 52 13.50 -15.31 -6.95
CA THR A 52 13.96 -16.55 -7.62
C THR A 52 13.41 -16.73 -9.05
N ASP A 53 12.43 -15.92 -9.46
CA ASP A 53 11.84 -15.92 -10.79
C ASP A 53 12.40 -14.81 -11.71
N GLN A 54 13.50 -14.17 -11.30
CA GLN A 54 14.11 -13.02 -12.00
C GLN A 54 13.27 -11.74 -11.98
N SER A 55 12.18 -11.72 -11.20
CA SER A 55 11.47 -10.47 -10.93
C SER A 55 12.27 -9.64 -9.92
N HIS A 56 12.18 -8.32 -10.07
CA HIS A 56 12.87 -7.36 -9.23
C HIS A 56 11.86 -6.42 -8.57
N ILE A 57 12.06 -6.13 -7.28
CA ILE A 57 11.24 -5.18 -6.53
C ILE A 57 12.16 -4.20 -5.83
N GLU A 58 11.92 -2.91 -6.02
CA GLU A 58 12.54 -1.85 -5.25
C GLU A 58 11.53 -1.28 -4.27
N ILE A 59 11.78 -1.48 -2.99
CA ILE A 59 10.97 -0.93 -1.89
C ILE A 59 11.46 0.48 -1.62
N GLY A 60 10.60 1.47 -1.83
CA GLY A 60 10.90 2.88 -1.58
C GLY A 60 11.02 3.20 -0.09
N PRO A 61 11.35 4.44 0.29
CA PRO A 61 11.41 4.87 1.69
C PRO A 61 10.02 4.83 2.36
N ASP A 62 10.02 4.83 3.70
CA ASP A 62 8.80 4.82 4.53
C ASP A 62 7.77 3.73 4.17
N SER A 63 8.24 2.59 3.68
CA SER A 63 7.41 1.53 3.12
C SER A 63 7.41 0.28 4.00
N VAL A 64 6.31 -0.48 3.93
CA VAL A 64 6.15 -1.75 4.63
C VAL A 64 5.61 -2.79 3.66
N LEU A 65 6.40 -3.82 3.42
CA LEU A 65 6.09 -4.92 2.50
C LEU A 65 6.05 -6.24 3.28
N PHE A 66 4.99 -7.02 3.07
CA PHE A 66 4.82 -8.36 3.62
C PHE A 66 4.91 -9.40 2.50
N PHE A 67 5.80 -10.38 2.65
CA PHE A 67 5.96 -11.49 1.74
C PHE A 67 5.01 -12.61 2.16
N GLU A 68 3.76 -12.61 1.66
CA GLU A 68 2.70 -13.54 2.10
C GLU A 68 3.03 -14.98 1.72
N GLU A 69 3.24 -15.20 0.43
CA GLU A 69 3.54 -16.50 -0.16
C GLU A 69 4.72 -16.33 -1.13
N LYS A 70 5.08 -17.41 -1.82
CA LYS A 70 6.19 -17.39 -2.79
C LYS A 70 5.99 -16.35 -3.90
N ASP A 71 4.77 -16.26 -4.42
CA ASP A 71 4.43 -15.43 -5.58
C ASP A 71 3.40 -14.33 -5.22
N GLN A 72 3.30 -13.98 -3.93
CA GLN A 72 2.33 -12.99 -3.45
C GLN A 72 2.93 -12.10 -2.36
N MET A 73 2.79 -10.79 -2.53
CA MET A 73 3.31 -9.79 -1.61
C MET A 73 2.30 -8.70 -1.36
N ARG A 74 2.26 -8.15 -0.14
CA ARG A 74 1.36 -7.07 0.24
C ARG A 74 2.12 -5.84 0.68
N LEU A 75 1.94 -4.76 -0.07
CA LEU A 75 2.31 -3.42 0.36
C LEU A 75 1.23 -2.92 1.33
N SER A 76 1.61 -2.57 2.56
CA SER A 76 0.70 -2.00 3.56
C SER A 76 0.91 -0.50 3.76
N LYS A 77 2.08 0.02 3.40
CA LYS A 77 2.43 1.44 3.46
C LYS A 77 3.51 1.78 2.45
N GLY A 78 3.50 3.00 1.93
CA GLY A 78 4.60 3.58 1.18
C GLY A 78 4.51 3.27 -0.31
N ARG A 79 5.64 2.97 -0.96
CA ARG A 79 5.71 2.69 -2.40
C ARG A 79 6.68 1.56 -2.70
N LEU A 80 6.45 0.87 -3.79
CA LEU A 80 7.42 -0.02 -4.42
C LEU A 80 7.38 0.15 -5.93
N ASP A 81 8.53 -0.02 -6.55
CA ASP A 81 8.70 -0.17 -7.99
C ASP A 81 8.97 -1.65 -8.29
N PHE A 82 8.47 -2.15 -9.40
CA PHE A 82 8.58 -3.58 -9.72
C PHE A 82 8.83 -3.83 -11.20
N ARG A 83 9.49 -4.96 -11.45
CA ARG A 83 9.75 -5.57 -12.75
C ARG A 83 9.41 -7.06 -12.64
N ILE A 84 8.40 -7.51 -13.38
CA ILE A 84 7.85 -8.86 -13.32
C ILE A 84 8.15 -9.58 -14.62
N SER A 85 8.92 -10.66 -14.52
CA SER A 85 9.20 -11.57 -15.63
C SER A 85 7.91 -12.27 -16.10
N SER A 86 7.69 -12.34 -17.41
CA SER A 86 6.52 -13.02 -18.01
C SER A 86 6.42 -14.51 -17.68
N ALA A 87 7.50 -15.14 -17.25
CA ALA A 87 7.53 -16.56 -16.96
C ALA A 87 6.65 -16.97 -15.77
N LYS A 88 6.27 -16.03 -14.88
CA LYS A 88 5.48 -16.33 -13.68
C LYS A 88 4.47 -15.24 -13.32
N SER A 89 3.42 -15.65 -12.61
CA SER A 89 2.38 -14.76 -12.10
C SER A 89 2.74 -14.24 -10.70
N LEU A 90 3.46 -13.12 -10.61
CA LEU A 90 3.66 -12.41 -9.35
C LEU A 90 2.41 -11.57 -9.02
N LYS A 91 1.90 -11.70 -7.80
CA LYS A 91 0.78 -10.91 -7.28
C LYS A 91 1.25 -9.84 -6.31
N LEU A 92 0.97 -8.59 -6.64
CA LEU A 92 1.25 -7.45 -5.79
C LEU A 92 -0.06 -6.90 -5.22
N CYS A 93 -0.25 -7.05 -3.92
CA CYS A 93 -1.43 -6.59 -3.21
C CYS A 93 -1.20 -5.21 -2.58
N ALA A 94 -2.15 -4.30 -2.74
CA ALA A 94 -2.20 -3.05 -1.99
C ALA A 94 -3.65 -2.70 -1.66
N GLY A 95 -3.95 -2.55 -0.37
CA GLY A 95 -5.34 -2.44 0.08
C GLY A 95 -6.17 -3.64 -0.37
N ASN A 96 -7.19 -3.38 -1.18
CA ASN A 96 -8.12 -4.39 -1.71
C ASN A 96 -7.91 -4.71 -3.19
N PHE A 97 -6.76 -4.31 -3.72
CA PHE A 97 -6.41 -4.49 -5.12
C PHE A 97 -5.27 -5.50 -5.24
N ILE A 98 -5.33 -6.29 -6.30
CA ILE A 98 -4.26 -7.20 -6.73
C ILE A 98 -3.79 -6.71 -8.09
N VAL A 99 -2.49 -6.49 -8.24
CA VAL A 99 -1.85 -6.10 -9.49
C VAL A 99 -1.07 -7.30 -10.01
N GLU A 100 -1.35 -7.67 -11.25
CA GLU A 100 -0.65 -8.73 -11.99
C GLU A 100 -0.10 -8.15 -13.30
N GLY A 101 1.17 -8.47 -13.62
CA GLY A 101 1.73 -8.17 -14.92
C GLY A 101 1.20 -9.16 -15.97
N LYS A 102 0.76 -8.66 -17.13
CA LYS A 102 0.46 -9.51 -18.29
C LYS A 102 1.38 -9.17 -19.45
N SER A 103 2.00 -10.21 -20.00
CA SER A 103 2.55 -10.16 -21.34
C SER A 103 1.40 -9.83 -22.31
N ALA A 104 1.64 -8.91 -23.24
CA ALA A 104 0.64 -8.58 -24.25
C ALA A 104 0.36 -9.83 -25.09
N LEU A 105 -0.68 -10.59 -24.72
CA LEU A 105 -1.13 -11.72 -25.50
C LEU A 105 -1.55 -11.18 -26.87
N GLN A 106 -0.69 -11.38 -27.87
CA GLN A 106 -0.94 -11.01 -29.26
C GLN A 106 -2.08 -11.85 -29.82
N ALA A 107 -3.32 -11.48 -29.49
CA ALA A 107 -4.51 -11.94 -30.19
C ALA A 107 -4.68 -11.09 -31.46
N GLY A 108 -3.75 -11.24 -32.41
CA GLY A 108 -3.81 -10.46 -33.64
C GLY A 108 -2.57 -10.70 -34.50
N ARG A 109 -2.73 -11.50 -35.55
CA ARG A 109 -1.72 -11.79 -36.58
C ARG A 109 -0.98 -10.53 -37.04
N SER A 110 0.33 -10.45 -36.79
CA SER A 110 1.30 -9.97 -37.77
C SER A 110 2.71 -10.39 -37.37
N LEU A 111 3.32 -11.25 -38.18
CA LEU A 111 4.70 -11.70 -38.06
C LEU A 111 5.68 -10.60 -38.48
N THR A 112 5.83 -9.54 -37.68
CA THR A 112 7.00 -8.63 -37.75
C THR A 112 6.92 -7.65 -36.59
N ALA A 113 8.03 -7.52 -35.84
CA ALA A 113 8.19 -6.73 -34.60
C ALA A 113 7.66 -7.38 -33.31
N LEU A 114 8.18 -8.58 -33.00
CA LEU A 114 8.17 -9.11 -31.63
C LEU A 114 9.09 -8.22 -30.78
N SER A 115 8.51 -7.25 -30.05
CA SER A 115 9.27 -6.47 -29.08
C SER A 115 9.78 -7.41 -27.99
N LYS A 116 11.11 -7.56 -27.94
CA LYS A 116 11.88 -8.49 -27.09
C LYS A 116 11.72 -8.32 -25.57
N SER A 117 10.82 -7.47 -25.11
CA SER A 117 10.66 -7.24 -23.68
C SER A 117 9.29 -7.73 -23.24
N GLU A 118 9.24 -9.03 -23.00
CA GLU A 118 8.10 -9.74 -22.42
C GLU A 118 8.04 -9.52 -20.90
N GLU A 119 8.13 -8.27 -20.46
CA GLU A 119 8.24 -7.94 -19.05
C GLU A 119 7.26 -6.83 -18.69
N ALA A 120 6.61 -6.98 -17.55
CA ALA A 120 5.71 -5.97 -17.00
C ALA A 120 6.43 -5.21 -15.89
N ALA A 121 6.49 -3.89 -15.99
CA ALA A 121 7.10 -3.04 -14.97
C ALA A 121 6.13 -1.93 -14.58
N GLY A 122 6.18 -1.52 -13.32
CA GLY A 122 5.30 -0.50 -12.80
C GLY A 122 5.69 -0.03 -11.41
N SER A 123 4.86 0.86 -10.87
CA SER A 123 4.95 1.30 -9.48
C SER A 123 3.60 1.12 -8.78
N LEU A 124 3.68 0.80 -7.49
CA LEU A 124 2.53 0.64 -6.61
C LEU A 124 2.77 1.49 -5.37
N SER A 125 1.83 2.37 -5.05
CA SER A 125 1.95 3.24 -3.87
C SER A 125 0.65 3.39 -3.10
N ILE A 126 0.78 3.49 -1.78
CA ILE A 126 -0.29 3.77 -0.83
C ILE A 126 -0.05 5.15 -0.26
N ARG A 127 -0.94 6.08 -0.60
CA ARG A 127 -0.89 7.45 -0.11
C ARG A 127 -1.33 7.53 1.36
N PRO A 128 -0.99 8.60 2.09
CA PRO A 128 -1.40 8.77 3.50
C PRO A 128 -2.93 8.73 3.71
N ASN A 129 -3.71 9.11 2.70
CA ASN A 129 -5.17 9.00 2.70
C ASN A 129 -5.68 7.60 2.32
N SER A 130 -4.81 6.58 2.33
CA SER A 130 -5.07 5.19 1.92
C SER A 130 -5.51 5.03 0.45
N ALA A 131 -5.35 6.05 -0.39
CA ALA A 131 -5.56 5.90 -1.83
C ALA A 131 -4.41 5.09 -2.43
N VAL A 132 -4.75 4.13 -3.30
CA VAL A 132 -3.78 3.27 -3.98
C VAL A 132 -3.56 3.82 -5.38
N THR A 133 -2.31 4.10 -5.73
CA THR A 133 -1.92 4.53 -7.07
C THR A 133 -1.07 3.43 -7.72
N ILE A 134 -1.46 3.05 -8.93
CA ILE A 134 -0.82 2.04 -9.76
C ILE A 134 -0.38 2.72 -11.04
N GLN A 135 0.90 2.64 -11.36
CA GLN A 135 1.47 3.23 -12.58
C GLN A 135 2.07 2.13 -13.45
N GLY A 136 1.69 2.10 -14.71
CA GLY A 136 2.34 1.27 -15.72
C GLY A 136 3.61 1.96 -16.22
N ILE A 137 4.74 1.26 -16.22
CA ILE A 137 6.00 1.74 -16.83
C ILE A 137 6.26 0.97 -18.13
N GLN A 138 6.09 -0.35 -18.08
CA GLN A 138 6.31 -1.24 -19.20
C GLN A 138 5.32 -2.41 -19.16
N GLY A 139 4.90 -2.89 -20.33
CA GLY A 139 3.88 -3.94 -20.42
C GLY A 139 2.52 -3.48 -19.90
N HIS A 140 1.53 -4.37 -19.95
CA HIS A 140 0.21 -4.08 -19.41
C HIS A 140 0.09 -4.65 -18.00
N LEU A 141 -0.48 -3.85 -17.10
CA LEU A 141 -0.82 -4.30 -15.75
C LEU A 141 -2.32 -4.54 -15.68
N VAL A 142 -2.71 -5.64 -15.06
CA VAL A 142 -4.12 -5.92 -14.78
C VAL A 142 -4.37 -5.70 -13.30
N VAL A 143 -5.39 -4.89 -13.02
CA VAL A 143 -5.83 -4.59 -11.65
C VAL A 143 -7.09 -5.40 -11.38
N LEU A 144 -7.04 -6.21 -10.33
CA LEU A 144 -8.12 -7.07 -9.88
C LEU A 144 -8.61 -6.62 -8.49
N ASN A 145 -9.84 -6.95 -8.14
CA ASN A 145 -10.32 -6.89 -6.75
C ASN A 145 -9.93 -8.17 -5.97
N GLN A 146 -10.35 -8.28 -4.71
CA GLN A 146 -10.10 -9.45 -3.85
C GLN A 146 -10.76 -10.73 -4.39
N GLU A 147 -11.89 -10.59 -5.09
CA GLU A 147 -12.61 -11.65 -5.78
C GLU A 147 -12.00 -12.02 -7.15
N ARG A 148 -10.84 -11.43 -7.51
CA ARG A 148 -10.12 -11.65 -8.78
C ARG A 148 -10.90 -11.24 -10.03
N THR A 149 -11.85 -10.33 -9.87
CA THR A 149 -12.55 -9.66 -10.97
C THR A 149 -11.69 -8.52 -11.50
N VAL A 150 -11.57 -8.42 -12.82
CA VAL A 150 -10.82 -7.34 -13.48
C VAL A 150 -11.54 -6.02 -13.29
N LEU A 151 -10.86 -5.05 -12.67
CA LEU A 151 -11.33 -3.69 -12.48
C LEU A 151 -10.81 -2.76 -13.57
N ALA A 152 -9.55 -2.92 -13.95
CA ALA A 152 -8.90 -2.09 -14.95
C ALA A 152 -7.70 -2.79 -15.58
N VAL A 153 -7.28 -2.28 -16.73
CA VAL A 153 -5.98 -2.56 -17.35
C VAL A 153 -5.24 -1.22 -17.42
N VAL A 154 -4.01 -1.18 -16.93
CA VAL A 154 -3.16 0.01 -16.94
C VAL A 154 -2.11 -0.19 -18.03
N ALA A 155 -2.13 0.66 -19.05
CA ALA A 155 -1.16 0.61 -20.13
C ALA A 155 0.18 1.25 -19.70
N PRO A 156 1.27 1.05 -20.45
CA PRO A 156 2.53 1.76 -20.21
C PRO A 156 2.31 3.28 -20.17
N GLN A 157 2.97 3.95 -19.23
CA GLN A 157 2.89 5.40 -18.99
C GLN A 157 1.54 5.90 -18.43
N GLU A 158 0.57 5.02 -18.21
CA GLU A 158 -0.68 5.37 -17.55
C GLU A 158 -0.56 5.23 -16.03
N SER A 159 -1.39 5.99 -15.31
CA SER A 159 -1.53 5.93 -13.87
C SER A 159 -3.00 5.88 -13.50
N LEU A 160 -3.34 4.95 -12.62
CA LEU A 160 -4.68 4.78 -12.09
C LEU A 160 -4.64 4.91 -10.58
N THR A 161 -5.56 5.71 -10.04
CA THR A 161 -5.64 5.97 -8.60
C THR A 161 -7.00 5.62 -8.07
N PHE A 162 -7.03 4.71 -7.10
CA PHE A 162 -8.22 4.26 -6.42
C PHE A 162 -8.32 4.96 -5.04
N PRO A 163 -9.40 5.71 -4.77
CA PRO A 163 -9.63 6.26 -3.45
C PRO A 163 -9.93 5.15 -2.43
N ALA A 164 -9.52 5.35 -1.17
CA ALA A 164 -9.68 4.39 -0.08
C ALA A 164 -11.13 3.89 0.11
N ALA A 165 -12.12 4.74 -0.20
CA ALA A 165 -13.54 4.45 -0.04
C ALA A 165 -14.05 3.32 -0.95
N ILE A 166 -13.36 3.01 -2.05
CA ILE A 166 -13.73 1.91 -2.95
C ILE A 166 -13.34 0.56 -2.36
N GLY A 167 -12.33 0.51 -1.48
CA GLY A 167 -11.94 -0.71 -0.78
C GLY A 167 -12.95 -1.16 0.27
N ALA A 168 -13.50 -0.24 1.07
CA ALA A 168 -14.31 -0.59 2.23
C ALA A 168 -15.80 -0.90 1.94
N ARG A 169 -16.26 -0.84 0.68
CA ARG A 169 -17.71 -0.83 0.35
C ARG A 169 -18.18 -1.93 -0.61
N ILE A 170 -17.50 -3.06 -0.69
CA ILE A 170 -18.06 -4.27 -1.33
C ILE A 170 -18.46 -5.30 -0.26
N GLU A 171 -18.99 -4.83 0.87
CA GLU A 171 -19.82 -5.66 1.74
C GLU A 171 -21.27 -5.12 1.72
N LYS A 172 -22.14 -5.92 1.10
CA LYS A 172 -23.60 -5.94 1.25
C LYS A 172 -24.36 -4.62 0.99
N GLY A 173 -24.75 -4.44 -0.27
CA GLY A 173 -26.18 -4.23 -0.57
C GLY A 173 -26.78 -2.84 -0.37
N LYS A 174 -26.04 -1.73 -0.56
CA LYS A 174 -26.65 -0.41 -0.78
C LYS A 174 -25.94 0.36 -1.88
N THR A 175 -26.57 0.43 -3.05
CA THR A 175 -26.33 1.46 -4.06
C THR A 175 -26.48 2.84 -3.41
N PRO A 176 -25.44 3.70 -3.41
CA PRO A 176 -25.65 5.10 -3.07
C PRO A 176 -26.48 5.76 -4.18
N PRO A 177 -27.49 6.59 -3.84
CA PRO A 177 -28.25 7.30 -4.85
C PRO A 177 -27.32 8.30 -5.54
N VAL A 178 -27.09 8.09 -6.84
CA VAL A 178 -26.47 9.07 -7.72
C VAL A 178 -27.43 10.25 -7.81
N LYS A 179 -27.17 11.32 -7.05
CA LYS A 179 -27.72 12.64 -7.35
C LYS A 179 -26.79 13.27 -8.39
N MET A 180 -27.21 13.21 -9.65
CA MET A 180 -26.64 14.08 -10.67
C MET A 180 -27.17 15.49 -10.40
N THR A 181 -26.34 16.36 -9.83
CA THR A 181 -26.57 17.81 -9.91
C THR A 181 -25.83 18.28 -11.15
N GLN A 182 -26.58 18.43 -12.24
CA GLN A 182 -26.11 19.09 -13.44
C GLN A 182 -26.02 20.59 -13.12
N VAL A 183 -24.80 21.11 -13.07
CA VAL A 183 -24.51 22.55 -13.00
C VAL A 183 -24.62 23.08 -14.42
N GLY A 184 -25.63 23.90 -14.66
CA GLY A 184 -25.68 24.85 -15.77
C GLY A 184 -25.92 26.23 -15.19
N GLU A 185 -24.96 27.13 -15.37
CA GLU A 185 -25.20 28.59 -15.46
C GLU A 185 -26.14 28.82 -16.67
N GLU A 186 -27.08 29.77 -16.70
CA GLU A 186 -26.92 31.21 -16.53
C GLU A 186 -28.31 31.92 -16.50
N GLU A 187 -28.35 33.03 -15.75
CA GLU A 187 -29.21 34.23 -15.79
C GLU A 187 -30.71 34.31 -15.36
N ASP A 188 -30.92 35.31 -14.49
CA ASP A 188 -32.11 36.03 -13.95
C ASP A 188 -32.73 36.99 -15.04
N PRO A 189 -33.81 37.82 -14.86
CA PRO A 189 -34.51 38.24 -13.64
C PRO A 189 -36.06 38.42 -13.73
N LEU A 190 -36.66 38.84 -12.59
CA LEU A 190 -37.90 39.63 -12.36
C LEU A 190 -39.14 38.94 -11.73
N ALA A 191 -39.20 39.00 -10.38
CA ALA A 191 -40.21 39.63 -9.49
C ALA A 191 -41.74 39.29 -9.60
N PRO A 192 -42.62 39.63 -8.61
CA PRO A 192 -42.45 40.05 -7.21
C PRO A 192 -43.37 39.37 -6.15
N GLN A 193 -43.01 39.59 -4.88
CA GLN A 193 -43.86 39.80 -3.68
C GLN A 193 -44.83 38.72 -3.17
N GLY A 194 -44.59 38.31 -1.92
CA GLY A 194 -45.59 37.75 -1.01
C GLY A 194 -45.09 37.74 0.45
N LYS A 195 -45.34 38.85 1.17
CA LYS A 195 -45.09 39.03 2.61
C LYS A 195 -45.82 37.98 3.46
N LYS A 196 -45.18 37.48 4.54
CA LYS A 196 -45.69 37.51 5.93
C LYS A 196 -44.72 36.86 6.94
N GLU A 197 -43.97 37.74 7.61
CA GLU A 197 -43.86 37.90 9.07
C GLU A 197 -44.48 36.81 9.98
N ALA A 198 -43.64 36.13 10.77
CA ALA A 198 -43.63 36.15 12.25
C ALA A 198 -42.86 34.93 12.82
N ALA A 199 -41.76 35.20 13.51
CA ALA A 199 -41.26 34.35 14.61
C ALA A 199 -42.01 34.76 15.91
N PRO A 200 -41.84 34.11 17.08
CA PRO A 200 -40.96 32.98 17.44
C PRO A 200 -41.70 31.86 18.21
N GLU A 201 -41.06 30.70 18.42
CA GLU A 201 -41.10 29.94 19.70
C GLU A 201 -40.28 28.63 19.60
N LYS A 202 -39.27 28.49 20.47
CA LYS A 202 -38.82 27.21 21.04
C LYS A 202 -39.60 26.99 22.34
N PRO A 203 -39.55 25.83 23.04
CA PRO A 203 -39.08 24.47 22.72
C PRO A 203 -40.10 23.37 23.10
N LYS A 204 -39.98 22.14 22.57
CA LYS A 204 -40.45 20.94 23.29
C LYS A 204 -39.45 19.78 23.16
N LYS A 205 -38.85 19.44 24.30
CA LYS A 205 -38.27 18.13 24.62
C LYS A 205 -39.40 17.19 25.03
N THR A 206 -39.41 15.98 24.47
CA THR A 206 -39.85 14.67 25.01
C THR A 206 -39.88 13.75 23.79
N GLY A 207 -39.31 12.55 23.74
CA GLY A 207 -38.98 11.55 24.74
C GLY A 207 -39.30 10.21 24.05
N GLY A 208 -38.30 9.36 23.85
CA GLY A 208 -38.46 8.12 23.08
C GLY A 208 -37.22 7.27 23.11
N LEU A 209 -36.97 6.66 24.28
CA LEU A 209 -35.94 5.66 24.55
C LEU A 209 -36.19 4.34 23.81
N SER A 210 -35.12 3.74 23.30
CA SER A 210 -34.87 2.29 23.20
C SER A 210 -33.47 2.15 22.60
N GLY A 211 -32.44 1.60 23.24
CA GLY A 211 -32.37 0.51 24.22
C GLY A 211 -31.29 -0.44 23.68
N GLY A 212 -30.11 -0.47 24.30
CA GLY A 212 -28.96 -1.19 23.73
C GLY A 212 -27.71 -1.16 24.61
N THR A 213 -27.89 -1.67 25.82
CA THR A 213 -26.90 -2.05 26.84
C THR A 213 -25.58 -2.60 26.28
N TRP A 214 -24.45 -1.98 26.62
CA TRP A 214 -23.18 -2.69 26.75
C TRP A 214 -22.67 -2.52 28.18
N LEU A 215 -22.63 -3.65 28.86
CA LEU A 215 -22.19 -3.83 30.23
C LEU A 215 -20.71 -3.47 30.38
N ALA A 216 -20.42 -2.77 31.46
CA ALA A 216 -19.10 -2.53 32.00
C ALA A 216 -18.44 -3.85 32.42
N ILE A 217 -17.18 -4.05 32.01
CA ILE A 217 -16.25 -4.95 32.68
C ILE A 217 -15.25 -4.06 33.41
N GLY A 218 -15.31 -4.11 34.74
CA GLY A 218 -14.44 -3.34 35.62
C GLY A 218 -13.13 -4.04 35.95
N VAL A 219 -12.19 -3.22 36.46
CA VAL A 219 -11.26 -3.42 37.60
C VAL A 219 -10.52 -4.78 37.64
N GLY A 220 -9.19 -4.89 37.65
CA GLY A 220 -8.07 -3.97 37.88
C GLY A 220 -6.92 -4.75 38.55
N VAL A 221 -5.66 -4.36 38.38
CA VAL A 221 -4.57 -4.60 39.36
C VAL A 221 -3.51 -3.49 39.22
N VAL A 222 -3.23 -2.86 40.36
CA VAL A 222 -2.12 -1.95 40.65
C VAL A 222 -0.84 -2.76 40.86
N GLY A 223 0.29 -2.35 40.27
CA GLY A 223 1.61 -2.94 40.50
C GLY A 223 2.72 -1.90 40.40
N ILE A 224 3.23 -1.51 41.56
CA ILE A 224 4.34 -0.58 41.81
C ILE A 224 5.68 -1.26 41.55
N GLY A 225 6.67 -0.51 41.06
CA GLY A 225 8.10 -0.83 41.13
C GLY A 225 8.76 -0.92 39.74
N GLY A 226 9.90 -0.32 39.44
CA GLY A 226 10.88 0.40 40.25
C GLY A 226 11.95 0.98 39.32
N ILE A 227 12.69 1.94 39.87
CA ILE A 227 13.81 2.64 39.25
C ILE A 227 14.96 1.65 38.98
N ALA A 228 15.55 1.68 37.78
CA ALA A 228 16.92 1.24 37.56
C ALA A 228 17.58 2.13 36.51
N ALA A 229 18.30 3.14 37.00
CA ALA A 229 19.34 3.82 36.25
C ALA A 229 20.52 2.84 36.07
N MET A 230 21.02 2.69 34.86
CA MET A 230 22.39 2.23 34.64
C MET A 230 23.09 3.17 33.66
N ALA A 231 24.15 3.77 34.21
CA ALA A 231 25.19 4.49 33.51
C ALA A 231 26.15 3.52 32.81
N GLY A 232 26.76 4.00 31.73
CA GLY A 232 27.86 3.37 30.99
C GLY A 232 27.88 3.99 29.59
N GLY A 233 28.88 4.72 29.13
CA GLY A 233 30.31 4.64 29.42
C GLY A 233 31.01 4.12 28.15
N GLY A 234 31.89 4.93 27.57
CA GLY A 234 32.78 4.59 26.45
C GLY A 234 32.29 5.14 25.11
N GLY A 235 33.06 5.88 24.32
CA GLY A 235 34.52 5.98 24.21
C GLY A 235 34.99 5.28 22.93
N GLY A 236 35.67 6.01 22.04
CA GLY A 236 36.28 5.52 20.80
C GLY A 236 35.70 6.24 19.57
N GLY A 237 36.39 7.14 18.87
CA GLY A 237 37.79 7.04 18.44
C GLY A 237 37.80 6.27 17.11
N GLY A 238 37.58 6.98 16.00
CA GLY A 238 37.49 6.38 14.67
C GLY A 238 38.28 7.19 13.65
N ASP A 239 39.43 6.63 13.30
CA ASP A 239 40.37 7.05 12.27
C ASP A 239 39.73 7.47 10.94
N SER A 240 40.11 8.66 10.47
CA SER A 240 39.91 9.11 9.09
C SER A 240 41.03 8.55 8.21
N SER A 241 40.80 7.38 7.61
CA SER A 241 41.58 6.95 6.44
C SER A 241 41.00 7.61 5.17
N PRO A 242 41.80 8.32 4.36
CA PRO A 242 41.34 8.85 3.08
C PRO A 242 41.18 7.72 2.03
N PRO A 243 40.24 7.84 1.09
CA PRO A 243 40.03 6.82 0.07
C PRO A 243 41.19 6.78 -0.95
N PRO A 244 41.51 5.62 -1.53
CA PRO A 244 42.49 5.53 -2.60
C PRO A 244 41.94 6.16 -3.88
N VAL A 245 42.76 6.99 -4.52
CA VAL A 245 42.56 7.45 -5.89
C VAL A 245 43.26 6.45 -6.81
N CYS A 246 42.53 5.88 -7.75
CA CYS A 246 43.10 5.09 -8.85
C CYS A 246 42.95 5.83 -10.19
N PRO A 247 43.92 5.69 -11.11
CA PRO A 247 43.92 6.30 -12.44
C PRO A 247 42.92 5.66 -13.42
#